data_AF-A0A540VNS7-F1
#
_entry.id   AF-A0A540VNS7-F1
#
_cell.length_a   1.000
_cell.length_b   1.000
_cell.length_c   1.000
_cell.angle_alpha   90.00
_cell.angle_beta   90.00
_cell.angle_gamma   90.00
#
_symmetry.space_group_name_H-M   'P 1'
#
loop_
_entity.id
_entity.type
_entity.pdbx_description
1 polymer ?
#
loop_
_entity_poly.entity_id
_entity_poly.type
_entity_poly.pdbx_seq_one_letter_code
_entity_poly.pdbx_strand_id
1 'polypeptide(L)'
;MDDDELDQFIARARKAGYQDHRDYHGALISGDAGFERRERHDLLRIHGELGKQGSNLNQLAYAVNAGRLSALSADDRRVIHEARIAVETATALIRVLLA
;
A
#
# COMPACT_ATOMS: atom_id res chain seq x y z
N MET A 1 -30.64 -14.84 -13.65
CA MET A 1 -29.78 -14.11 -14.58
C MET A 1 -29.60 -15.04 -15.76
N ASP A 2 -30.22 -14.68 -16.87
CA ASP A 2 -29.96 -15.36 -18.14
C ASP A 2 -28.65 -14.82 -18.75
N ASP A 3 -28.10 -15.55 -19.73
CA ASP A 3 -26.83 -15.19 -20.35
C ASP A 3 -26.92 -13.83 -21.09
N ASP A 4 -28.10 -13.48 -21.59
CA ASP A 4 -28.38 -12.21 -22.27
C ASP A 4 -28.34 -11.00 -21.30
N GLU A 5 -28.86 -11.15 -20.08
CA GLU A 5 -28.78 -10.15 -19.01
C GLU A 5 -27.33 -9.95 -18.54
N LEU A 6 -26.55 -11.03 -18.47
CA LEU A 6 -25.13 -10.98 -18.10
C LEU A 6 -24.31 -10.25 -19.16
N ASP A 7 -24.53 -10.53 -20.45
CA ASP A 7 -23.85 -9.86 -21.56
C ASP A 7 -24.18 -8.36 -21.62
N GLN A 8 -25.45 -8.01 -21.42
CA GLN A 8 -25.87 -6.61 -21.31
C GLN A 8 -25.27 -5.90 -20.08
N PHE A 9 -25.09 -6.62 -18.98
CA PHE A 9 -24.43 -6.09 -17.79
C PHE A 9 -22.93 -5.85 -18.02
N ILE A 10 -22.23 -6.78 -18.67
CA ILE A 10 -20.82 -6.63 -19.06
C ILE A 10 -20.64 -5.46 -20.04
N ALA A 11 -21.55 -5.28 -21.00
CA ALA A 11 -21.51 -4.16 -21.93
C ALA A 11 -21.65 -2.81 -21.22
N ARG A 12 -22.53 -2.72 -20.21
CA ARG A 12 -22.67 -1.52 -19.36
C ARG A 12 -21.42 -1.25 -18.53
N ALA A 13 -20.81 -2.29 -17.96
CA ALA A 13 -19.54 -2.17 -17.23
C ALA A 13 -18.43 -1.57 -18.10
N ARG A 14 -18.25 -2.11 -19.31
CA ARG A 14 -17.26 -1.61 -20.27
C ARG A 14 -17.54 -0.18 -20.71
N LYS A 15 -18.81 0.17 -20.98
CA LYS A 15 -19.22 1.54 -21.33
C LYS A 15 -18.94 2.54 -20.19
N ALA A 16 -19.04 2.08 -18.94
CA ALA A 16 -18.70 2.87 -17.77
C ALA A 16 -17.19 2.92 -17.46
N GLY A 17 -16.34 2.30 -18.30
CA GLY A 17 -14.89 2.31 -18.17
C GLY A 17 -14.30 1.21 -17.26
N TYR A 18 -15.12 0.27 -16.79
CA TYR A 18 -14.66 -0.84 -15.95
C TYR A 18 -14.17 -2.00 -16.83
N GLN A 19 -12.98 -2.53 -16.51
CA GLN A 19 -12.40 -3.69 -17.20
C GLN A 19 -13.03 -5.02 -16.74
N ASP A 20 -13.41 -5.12 -15.46
CA ASP A 20 -14.13 -6.26 -14.88
C ASP A 20 -15.56 -5.85 -14.49
N HIS A 21 -16.55 -6.63 -14.94
CA HIS A 21 -17.96 -6.43 -14.61
C HIS A 21 -18.26 -6.62 -13.12
N ARG A 22 -17.42 -7.38 -12.39
CA ARG A 22 -17.54 -7.56 -10.94
C ARG A 22 -17.17 -6.28 -10.18
N ASP A 23 -16.21 -5.52 -10.67
CA ASP A 23 -15.87 -4.20 -10.11
C ASP A 23 -16.97 -3.19 -10.38
N TYR A 24 -17.57 -3.24 -11.57
CA TYR A 24 -18.76 -2.44 -11.90
C TYR A 24 -19.95 -2.79 -11.00
N HIS A 25 -20.20 -4.08 -10.75
CA HIS A 25 -21.24 -4.54 -9.83
C HIS A 25 -20.97 -4.10 -8.39
N GLY A 26 -19.71 -4.21 -7.94
CA GLY A 26 -19.28 -3.73 -6.63
C GLY A 26 -19.49 -2.23 -6.46
N ALA A 27 -19.14 -1.43 -7.47
CA ALA A 27 -19.37 0.02 -7.48
C ALA A 27 -20.87 0.37 -7.54
N LEU A 28 -21.66 -0.37 -8.32
CA LEU A 28 -23.11 -0.18 -8.44
C LEU A 28 -23.85 -0.47 -7.13
N ILE A 29 -23.45 -1.53 -6.41
CA ILE A 29 -24.04 -1.89 -5.11
C ILE A 29 -23.57 -0.94 -4.01
N SER A 30 -22.28 -0.57 -4.02
CA SER A 30 -21.67 0.11 -2.87
C SER A 30 -21.72 1.63 -2.98
N GLY A 31 -21.97 2.19 -4.16
CA GLY A 31 -21.88 3.64 -4.39
C GLY A 31 -20.53 4.22 -3.93
N ASP A 32 -20.54 5.45 -3.42
CA ASP A 32 -19.36 6.13 -2.87
C ASP A 32 -18.73 5.39 -1.68
N ALA A 33 -19.54 4.65 -0.89
CA ALA A 33 -19.06 3.86 0.24
C ALA A 33 -18.13 2.70 -0.16
N GLY A 34 -18.24 2.20 -1.40
CA GLY A 34 -17.33 1.20 -1.95
C GLY A 34 -15.96 1.75 -2.35
N PHE A 35 -15.90 3.02 -2.74
CA PHE A 35 -14.66 3.74 -3.00
C PHE A 35 -13.96 4.08 -1.68
N GLU A 36 -14.69 4.65 -0.71
CA GLU A 36 -14.16 4.93 0.63
C GLU A 36 -13.61 3.67 1.31
N ARG A 37 -14.27 2.51 1.17
CA ARG A 37 -13.80 1.25 1.74
C ARG A 37 -12.51 0.74 1.10
N ARG A 38 -12.36 0.88 -0.24
CA ARG A 38 -11.13 0.50 -0.95
C ARG A 38 -9.98 1.43 -0.61
N GLU A 39 -10.20 2.73 -0.65
CA GLU A 39 -9.20 3.72 -0.23
C GLU A 39 -8.76 3.49 1.22
N ARG A 40 -9.71 3.24 2.13
CA ARG A 40 -9.38 2.92 3.52
C ARG A 40 -8.60 1.62 3.65
N HIS A 41 -8.95 0.58 2.88
CA HIS A 41 -8.20 -0.67 2.87
C HIS A 41 -6.75 -0.46 2.39
N ASP A 42 -6.57 0.30 1.32
CA ASP A 42 -5.26 0.59 0.76
C ASP A 42 -4.42 1.43 1.71
N LEU A 43 -5.03 2.43 2.37
CA LEU A 43 -4.39 3.20 3.45
C LEU A 43 -3.99 2.32 4.63
N LEU A 44 -4.84 1.38 5.06
CA LEU A 44 -4.51 0.43 6.11
C LEU A 44 -3.36 -0.50 5.71
N ARG A 45 -3.31 -0.91 4.44
CA ARG A 45 -2.21 -1.72 3.90
C ARG A 45 -0.91 -0.94 3.92
N ILE A 46 -0.92 0.29 3.41
CA ILE A 46 0.25 1.19 3.45
C ILE A 46 0.70 1.41 4.89
N HIS A 47 -0.23 1.70 5.80
CA HIS A 47 0.06 1.90 7.22
C HIS A 47 0.68 0.64 7.85
N GLY A 48 0.15 -0.54 7.54
CA GLY A 48 0.68 -1.81 8.02
C GLY A 48 2.11 -2.06 7.54
N GLU A 49 2.41 -1.80 6.27
CA GLU A 49 3.77 -1.94 5.73
C GLU A 49 4.75 -0.93 6.35
N LEU A 50 4.34 0.32 6.54
CA LEU A 50 5.15 1.32 7.26
C LEU A 50 5.44 0.88 8.70
N GLY A 51 4.45 0.31 9.40
CA GLY A 51 4.62 -0.25 10.74
C GLY A 51 5.65 -1.38 10.79
N LYS A 52 5.63 -2.30 9.82
CA LYS A 52 6.62 -3.38 9.71
C LYS A 52 8.03 -2.83 9.47
N GLN A 53 8.18 -1.86 8.57
CA GLN A 53 9.46 -1.21 8.29
C GLN A 53 10.02 -0.50 9.53
N GLY A 54 9.19 0.27 10.24
CA GLY A 54 9.56 0.92 11.50
C GLY A 54 10.01 -0.07 12.57
N SER A 55 9.30 -1.20 12.71
CA SER A 55 9.67 -2.27 13.65
C SER A 55 11.04 -2.88 13.33
N ASN A 56 11.31 -3.18 12.05
CA ASN A 56 12.61 -3.73 11.62
C ASN A 56 13.76 -2.75 11.90
N LEU A 57 13.57 -1.46 11.61
CA LEU A 57 14.56 -0.42 11.90
C LEU A 57 14.81 -0.28 13.41
N ASN A 58 13.76 -0.37 14.23
CA ASN A 58 13.89 -0.33 15.68
C ASN A 58 14.66 -1.55 16.23
N GLN A 59 14.43 -2.73 15.67
CA GLN A 59 15.19 -3.94 16.02
C GLN A 59 16.67 -3.83 15.65
N LEU A 60 16.99 -3.28 14.47
CA LEU A 60 18.36 -3.00 14.06
C LEU A 60 19.04 -2.01 15.02
N ALA A 61 18.38 -0.90 15.35
CA ALA A 61 18.89 0.10 16.29
C ALA A 61 19.15 -0.53 17.68
N TYR A 62 18.21 -1.33 18.17
CA TYR A 62 18.36 -2.03 19.44
C TYR A 62 19.53 -3.03 19.43
N ALA A 63 19.68 -3.82 18.36
CA ALA A 63 20.77 -4.78 18.24
C ALA A 63 22.15 -4.11 18.12
N VAL A 64 22.23 -2.96 17.44
CA VAL A 64 23.42 -2.10 17.42
C VAL A 64 23.74 -1.58 18.81
N ASN A 65 22.77 -0.97 19.50
CA ASN A 65 22.96 -0.41 20.84
C ASN A 65 23.34 -1.46 21.88
N ALA A 66 22.86 -2.69 21.72
CA ALA A 66 23.21 -3.82 22.59
C ALA A 66 24.56 -4.47 22.23
N GLY A 67 25.30 -3.96 21.24
CA GLY A 67 26.56 -4.55 20.77
C GLY A 67 26.41 -5.92 20.13
N ARG A 68 25.17 -6.34 19.81
CA ARG A 68 24.85 -7.65 19.21
C ARG A 68 25.11 -7.69 17.72
N LEU A 69 25.14 -6.52 17.08
CA LEU A 69 25.67 -6.36 15.73
C LEU A 69 27.17 -6.02 15.82
N SER A 70 28.01 -7.05 15.80
CA SER A 70 29.46 -6.93 15.97
C SER A 70 30.21 -6.70 14.64
N ALA A 71 29.63 -7.10 13.51
CA ALA A 71 30.16 -6.82 12.17
C ALA A 71 29.02 -6.74 11.14
N LEU A 72 28.94 -5.61 10.45
CA LEU A 72 28.11 -5.45 9.25
C LEU A 72 28.99 -5.65 8.02
N SER A 73 28.55 -6.45 7.05
CA SER A 73 29.21 -6.49 5.74
C SER A 73 29.05 -5.15 5.03
N ALA A 74 29.77 -4.95 3.92
CA ALA A 74 29.58 -3.76 3.09
C ALA A 74 28.15 -3.71 2.51
N ASP A 75 27.60 -4.86 2.15
CA ASP A 75 26.24 -4.97 1.61
C ASP A 75 25.18 -4.66 2.67
N ASP A 76 25.35 -5.14 3.92
CA ASP A 76 24.40 -4.82 4.99
C ASP A 76 24.33 -3.30 5.23
N ARG A 77 25.48 -2.62 5.21
CA ARG A 77 25.55 -1.16 5.36
C ARG A 77 24.88 -0.45 4.20
N ARG A 78 25.09 -0.94 2.96
CA ARG A 78 24.46 -0.38 1.76
C ARG A 78 22.94 -0.47 1.87
N VAL A 79 22.41 -1.65 2.21
CA VAL A 79 20.96 -1.87 2.36
C VAL A 79 20.36 -1.00 3.46
N ILE A 80 21.02 -0.89 4.62
CA ILE A 80 20.57 -0.02 5.71
C ILE A 80 20.56 1.46 5.27
N HIS A 81 21.58 1.89 4.51
CA HIS A 81 21.66 3.26 4.01
C HIS A 81 20.57 3.58 2.98
N GLU A 82 20.29 2.65 2.05
CA GLU A 82 19.20 2.77 1.08
C GLU A 82 17.83 2.85 1.77
N ALA A 83 17.61 2.01 2.79
CA ALA A 83 16.39 2.05 3.59
C ALA A 83 16.21 3.40 4.30
N ARG A 84 17.28 3.96 4.88
CA ARG A 84 17.26 5.30 5.50
C ARG A 84 16.84 6.38 4.49
N ILE A 85 17.44 6.40 3.30
CA ILE A 85 17.13 7.39 2.25
C ILE A 85 15.66 7.29 1.83
N ALA A 86 15.15 6.08 1.62
CA ALA A 86 13.76 5.86 1.23
C ALA A 86 12.78 6.42 2.29
N VAL A 87 13.05 6.18 3.57
CA VAL A 87 12.23 6.69 4.69
C VAL A 87 12.29 8.22 4.79
N GLU A 88 13.47 8.83 4.64
CA GLU A 88 13.63 10.29 4.64
C GLU A 88 12.85 10.93 3.48
N THR A 89 12.94 10.35 2.29
CA THR A 89 12.22 10.81 1.10
C THR A 89 10.71 10.73 1.32
N ALA A 90 10.21 9.59 1.80
CA ALA A 90 8.79 9.42 2.11
C ALA A 90 8.31 10.44 3.17
N THR A 91 9.11 10.67 4.22
CA THR A 91 8.80 11.65 5.26
C THR A 91 8.71 13.06 4.71
N ALA A 92 9.63 13.45 3.82
CA ALA A 92 9.61 14.76 3.18
C ALA A 92 8.36 14.95 2.31
N LEU A 93 8.00 13.96 1.49
CA LEU A 93 6.81 14.00 0.65
C LEU A 93 5.52 14.09 1.46
N ILE A 94 5.41 13.32 2.55
CA ILE A 94 4.26 13.37 3.46
C ILE A 94 4.14 14.74 4.11
N ARG A 95 5.25 15.34 4.57
CA ARG A 95 5.22 16.70 5.15
C ARG A 95 4.74 17.74 4.15
N VAL A 96 5.14 17.63 2.88
CA VAL A 96 4.66 18.54 1.82
C VAL A 96 3.16 18.38 1.57
N LEU A 97 2.64 17.15 1.59
CA LEU A 97 1.21 16.88 1.40
C LEU A 97 0.32 17.36 2.56
N LEU A 98 0.87 17.45 3.77
CA LEU A 98 0.14 17.83 4.98
C LEU A 98 0.29 19.32 5.37
N ALA A 99 1.10 20.08 4.64
CA ALA A 99 1.33 21.52 4.86
C ALA A 99 0.40 22.38 4.00
#